data_AF-A0A0Q4P9Q4-F1
#
_entry.id   AF-A0A0Q4P9Q4-F1
#
_cell.length_a   1.000
_cell.length_b   1.000
_cell.length_c   1.000
_cell.angle_alpha   90.00
_cell.angle_beta   90.00
_cell.angle_gamma   90.00
#
_symmetry.space_group_name_H-M   'P 1'
#
loop_
_entity.id
_entity.type
_entity.pdbx_description
1 polymer ?
#
loop_
_entity_poly.entity_id
_entity_poly.type
_entity_poly.pdbx_seq_one_letter_code
_entity_poly.pdbx_strand_id
1 'polypeptide(L)'
;MASDRERKIRWLSLASLPVLVAAAIGINAWRNVDEYRHRIETDVQPGPTEPDYAGATWRIAQARLIGDGRDTEVVLPGEMRLVIVRLSATATQTIGEGWGQCEVSLGDGTGRRWLPLDVVLSDDLSRDLDPVAEPLDGCGIKSLNPPAANETATIEEKFVVPASAVPALSVTLSVGALRPAAIEFPLGLDRS
;
A
#
# COMPACT_ATOMS: atom_id res chain seq x y z
N MET A 1 -6.27 -56.57 -35.90
CA MET A 1 -6.37 -56.08 -34.51
C MET A 1 -5.47 -54.88 -34.20
N ALA A 2 -4.37 -54.62 -34.93
CA ALA A 2 -3.51 -53.44 -34.72
C ALA A 2 -4.18 -52.09 -35.08
N SER A 3 -4.97 -52.05 -36.17
CA SER A 3 -5.64 -50.84 -36.66
C SER A 3 -6.65 -50.20 -35.68
N ASP A 4 -7.42 -51.01 -34.95
CA ASP A 4 -8.39 -50.48 -33.98
C ASP A 4 -7.73 -49.94 -32.71
N ARG A 5 -6.58 -50.51 -32.33
CA ARG A 5 -5.79 -50.05 -31.19
C ARG A 5 -5.13 -48.71 -31.50
N GLU A 6 -4.57 -48.54 -32.70
CA GLU A 6 -4.02 -47.25 -33.16
C GLU A 6 -5.10 -46.17 -33.29
N ARG A 7 -6.28 -46.54 -33.80
CA ARG A 7 -7.43 -45.62 -33.89
C ARG A 7 -7.92 -45.19 -32.49
N LYS A 8 -8.02 -46.11 -31.54
CA LYS A 8 -8.36 -45.81 -30.14
C LYS A 8 -7.32 -44.94 -29.45
N ILE A 9 -6.03 -45.20 -29.65
CA ILE A 9 -4.94 -44.39 -29.09
C ILE A 9 -4.95 -42.98 -29.68
N ARG A 10 -5.10 -42.84 -31.01
CA ARG A 10 -5.24 -41.53 -31.65
C ARG A 10 -6.42 -40.73 -31.11
N TRP A 11 -7.57 -41.39 -30.91
CA TRP A 11 -8.76 -40.74 -30.38
C TRP A 11 -8.59 -40.33 -28.92
N LEU A 12 -7.93 -41.16 -28.10
CA LEU A 12 -7.58 -40.82 -26.72
C LEU A 12 -6.61 -39.64 -26.65
N SER A 13 -5.61 -39.57 -27.54
CA SER A 13 -4.69 -38.42 -27.62
C SER A 13 -5.37 -37.13 -28.10
N LEU A 14 -6.34 -37.23 -29.01
CA LEU A 14 -7.14 -36.09 -29.46
C LEU A 14 -8.13 -35.62 -28.38
N ALA A 15 -8.70 -36.54 -27.62
CA ALA A 15 -9.63 -36.23 -26.53
C ALA A 15 -8.92 -35.71 -25.27
N SER A 16 -7.66 -36.08 -25.04
CA SER A 16 -6.89 -35.58 -23.89
C SER A 16 -6.41 -34.14 -24.06
N LEU A 17 -6.18 -33.69 -25.30
CA LEU A 17 -5.75 -32.32 -25.61
C LEU A 17 -6.64 -31.22 -24.99
N PRO A 18 -7.97 -31.18 -25.20
CA PRO A 18 -8.82 -30.15 -24.60
C PRO A 18 -8.84 -30.23 -23.06
N VAL A 19 -8.75 -31.43 -22.48
CA VAL A 19 -8.69 -31.62 -21.03
C VAL A 19 -7.40 -31.04 -20.46
N LEU A 20 -6.26 -31.30 -21.12
CA LEU A 20 -4.96 -30.77 -20.71
C LEU A 20 -4.91 -29.24 -20.88
N VAL A 21 -5.49 -28.69 -21.94
CA VAL A 21 -5.60 -27.24 -22.13
C VAL A 21 -6.45 -26.60 -21.03
N ALA A 22 -7.63 -27.16 -20.73
CA ALA A 22 -8.48 -26.66 -19.66
C ALA A 22 -7.78 -26.74 -18.28
N ALA A 23 -7.06 -27.84 -18.01
CA ALA A 23 -6.28 -27.98 -16.79
C ALA A 23 -5.15 -26.94 -16.70
N ALA A 24 -4.41 -26.70 -17.79
CA ALA A 24 -3.34 -25.71 -17.83
C ALA A 24 -3.88 -24.28 -17.62
N ILE A 25 -4.99 -23.93 -18.26
CA ILE A 25 -5.67 -22.64 -18.06
C ILE A 25 -6.13 -22.50 -16.60
N GLY A 26 -6.75 -23.55 -16.03
CA GLY A 26 -7.20 -23.54 -14.64
C GLY A 26 -6.05 -23.34 -13.64
N ILE A 27 -4.91 -24.01 -13.84
CA ILE A 27 -3.74 -23.86 -12.99
C ILE A 27 -3.15 -22.45 -13.10
N ASN A 28 -3.01 -21.90 -14.32
CA ASN A 28 -2.49 -20.54 -14.50
C ASN A 28 -3.46 -19.48 -13.97
N ALA A 29 -4.76 -19.63 -14.19
CA ALA A 29 -5.76 -18.73 -13.63
C ALA A 29 -5.72 -18.74 -12.10
N TRP A 30 -5.60 -19.92 -11.49
CA TRP A 30 -5.50 -20.04 -10.04
C TRP A 30 -4.22 -19.41 -9.49
N ARG A 31 -3.06 -19.65 -10.13
CA ARG A 31 -1.79 -19.00 -9.77
C ARG A 31 -1.84 -17.49 -9.91
N ASN A 32 -2.44 -16.98 -10.98
CA ASN A 32 -2.58 -15.53 -11.17
C ASN A 32 -3.50 -14.91 -10.11
N VAL A 33 -4.58 -15.60 -9.72
CA VAL A 33 -5.47 -15.13 -8.65
C VAL A 33 -4.77 -15.16 -7.29
N ASP A 34 -3.99 -16.20 -7.02
CA ASP A 34 -3.21 -16.31 -5.78
C ASP A 34 -2.13 -15.23 -5.71
N GLU A 35 -1.37 -15.03 -6.78
CA GLU A 35 -0.37 -13.97 -6.89
C GLU A 35 -1.00 -12.57 -6.79
N TYR A 36 -2.17 -12.37 -7.41
CA TYR A 36 -2.93 -11.13 -7.28
C TYR A 36 -3.34 -10.89 -5.83
N ARG A 37 -3.86 -11.90 -5.13
CA ARG A 37 -4.22 -11.83 -3.71
C ARG A 37 -3.01 -11.49 -2.83
N HIS A 38 -1.84 -12.05 -3.11
CA HIS A 38 -0.61 -11.73 -2.37
C HIS A 38 -0.08 -10.30 -2.64
N ARG A 39 -0.55 -9.63 -3.70
CA ARG A 39 -0.14 -8.27 -4.06
C ARG A 39 -1.10 -7.19 -3.55
N ILE A 40 -2.31 -7.56 -3.12
CA ILE A 40 -3.33 -6.62 -2.65
C ILE A 40 -3.58 -6.80 -1.16
N GLU A 41 -3.90 -5.72 -0.47
CA GLU A 41 -4.24 -5.75 0.95
C GLU A 41 -5.69 -6.22 1.12
N THR A 42 -5.93 -7.53 1.19
CA THR A 42 -7.27 -8.08 1.43
C THR A 42 -7.60 -8.27 2.90
N ASP A 43 -6.59 -8.28 3.78
CA ASP A 43 -6.76 -8.45 5.23
C ASP A 43 -6.27 -7.20 5.95
N VAL A 44 -7.11 -6.17 5.92
CA VAL A 44 -6.86 -4.89 6.59
C VAL A 44 -7.45 -4.98 7.99
N GLN A 45 -6.57 -5.00 9.00
CA GLN A 45 -6.99 -5.05 10.39
C GLN A 45 -6.90 -3.65 11.01
N PRO A 46 -7.94 -3.17 11.71
CA PRO A 46 -7.83 -1.96 12.50
C PRO A 46 -6.77 -2.18 13.58
N GLY A 47 -5.66 -1.46 13.48
CA GLY A 47 -4.57 -1.57 14.44
C GLY A 47 -4.93 -0.85 15.76
N PRO A 48 -4.37 -1.27 16.90
CA PRO A 48 -4.24 -0.38 18.05
C PRO A 48 -3.51 0.92 17.65
N THR A 49 -3.53 1.96 18.49
CA THR A 49 -2.85 3.22 18.20
C THR A 49 -1.35 3.05 17.92
N GLU A 50 -0.74 2.01 18.50
CA GLU A 50 0.68 1.65 18.34
C GLU A 50 0.86 0.15 18.04
N PRO A 51 0.58 -0.32 16.81
CA PRO A 51 0.69 -1.73 16.47
C PRO A 51 2.14 -2.12 16.18
N ASP A 52 2.51 -3.31 16.66
CA ASP A 52 3.70 -4.00 16.19
C ASP A 52 3.41 -4.65 14.84
N TYR A 53 4.09 -4.18 13.79
CA TYR A 53 3.92 -4.64 12.42
C TYR A 53 5.25 -4.59 11.68
N ALA A 54 5.55 -5.59 10.86
CA ALA A 54 6.80 -5.66 10.08
C ALA A 54 8.09 -5.45 10.90
N GLY A 55 8.11 -5.93 12.17
CA GLY A 55 9.28 -5.79 13.06
C GLY A 55 9.49 -4.38 13.63
N ALA A 56 8.48 -3.52 13.58
CA ALA A 56 8.51 -2.19 14.18
C ALA A 56 7.19 -1.85 14.87
N THR A 57 7.25 -1.00 15.89
CA THR A 57 6.07 -0.36 16.48
C THR A 57 5.79 0.91 15.70
N TRP A 58 4.61 0.97 15.09
CA TRP A 58 4.19 2.08 14.23
C TRP A 58 3.28 3.05 14.98
N ARG A 59 3.28 4.32 14.61
CA ARG A 59 2.28 5.29 15.08
C ARG A 59 2.15 6.47 14.13
N ILE A 60 0.98 7.09 14.13
CA ILE A 60 0.79 8.41 13.49
C ILE A 60 1.47 9.45 14.39
N ALA A 61 2.54 10.05 13.88
CA ALA A 61 3.23 11.14 14.55
C ALA A 61 2.53 12.49 14.28
N GLN A 62 2.00 12.67 13.06
CA GLN A 62 1.28 13.88 12.68
C GLN A 62 0.35 13.60 11.49
N ALA A 63 -0.81 14.24 11.46
CA ALA A 63 -1.64 14.36 10.27
C ALA A 63 -2.02 15.84 10.07
N ARG A 64 -1.85 16.36 8.85
CA ARG A 64 -2.18 17.75 8.50
C ARG A 64 -3.06 17.78 7.27
N LEU A 65 -4.02 18.70 7.28
CA LEU A 65 -4.86 19.03 6.14
C LEU A 65 -4.45 20.40 5.61
N ILE A 66 -4.29 20.54 4.30
CA ILE A 66 -3.97 21.80 3.62
C ILE A 66 -5.01 22.04 2.52
N GLY A 67 -5.36 23.32 2.32
CA GLY A 67 -6.34 23.75 1.31
C GLY A 67 -7.77 23.85 1.83
N ASP A 68 -7.98 23.90 3.14
CA ASP A 68 -9.28 24.17 3.79
C ASP A 68 -9.59 25.68 3.96
N GLY A 69 -8.67 26.53 3.49
CA GLY A 69 -8.74 27.99 3.60
C GLY A 69 -8.14 28.57 4.88
N ARG A 70 -7.62 27.73 5.79
CA ARG A 70 -7.03 28.16 7.07
C ARG A 70 -5.50 28.15 7.08
N ASP A 71 -4.87 27.27 6.29
CA ASP A 71 -3.48 26.89 6.56
C ASP A 71 -2.40 27.32 5.55
N THR A 72 -2.68 27.76 4.31
CA THR A 72 -1.63 28.22 3.37
C THR A 72 -2.18 28.84 2.07
N GLU A 73 -1.31 29.52 1.32
CA GLU A 73 -1.53 30.09 -0.03
C GLU A 73 -1.66 29.01 -1.14
N VAL A 74 -1.54 27.72 -0.79
CA VAL A 74 -1.64 26.60 -1.74
C VAL A 74 -3.10 26.33 -2.09
N VAL A 75 -3.52 26.81 -3.26
CA VAL A 75 -4.85 26.54 -3.83
C VAL A 75 -4.75 25.36 -4.80
N LEU A 76 -5.33 24.23 -4.42
CA LEU A 76 -5.50 23.10 -5.33
C LEU A 76 -6.72 23.30 -6.23
N PRO A 77 -6.69 22.83 -7.50
CA PRO A 77 -7.84 22.93 -8.38
C PRO A 77 -9.00 22.06 -7.87
N GLY A 78 -10.21 22.60 -7.95
CA GLY A 78 -11.43 21.94 -7.45
C GLY A 78 -11.53 21.94 -5.92
N GLU A 79 -12.44 21.14 -5.38
CA GLU A 79 -12.56 20.92 -3.93
C GLU A 79 -11.52 19.90 -3.43
N MET A 80 -10.28 19.95 -3.94
CA MET A 80 -9.22 19.03 -3.54
C MET A 80 -8.51 19.54 -2.29
N ARG A 81 -7.95 18.61 -1.52
CA ARG A 81 -7.19 18.85 -0.29
C ARG A 81 -5.89 18.08 -0.34
N LEU A 82 -4.85 18.69 0.22
CA LEU A 82 -3.59 18.02 0.47
C LEU A 82 -3.63 17.45 1.89
N VAL A 83 -3.43 16.15 2.03
CA VAL A 83 -3.28 15.48 3.31
C VAL A 83 -1.83 15.06 3.45
N ILE A 84 -1.17 15.50 4.52
CA ILE A 84 0.19 15.11 4.86
C ILE A 84 0.14 14.24 6.10
N VAL A 85 0.67 13.03 5.99
CA VAL A 85 0.71 12.05 7.07
C VAL A 85 2.16 11.77 7.41
N ARG A 86 2.53 11.97 8.69
CA ARG A 86 3.81 11.53 9.23
C ARG A 86 3.60 10.32 10.11
N LEU A 87 4.30 9.25 9.75
CA LEU A 87 4.39 8.04 10.53
C LEU A 87 5.76 7.99 11.21
N SER A 88 5.81 7.44 12.41
CA SER A 88 7.06 7.01 13.00
C SER A 88 7.03 5.51 13.24
N ALA A 89 8.15 4.86 12.95
CA ALA A 89 8.32 3.43 13.10
C ALA A 89 9.58 3.17 13.92
N THR A 90 9.41 2.62 15.12
CA THR A 90 10.53 2.22 15.99
C THR A 90 10.79 0.75 15.80
N ALA A 91 11.98 0.40 15.30
CA ALA A 91 12.36 -0.99 15.07
C ALA A 91 12.46 -1.75 16.39
N THR A 92 11.69 -2.82 16.55
CA THR A 92 11.78 -3.69 17.74
C THR A 92 12.86 -4.76 17.57
N GLN A 93 13.33 -4.95 16.34
CA GLN A 93 14.36 -5.91 15.94
C GLN A 93 15.06 -5.45 14.65
N THR A 94 16.08 -6.19 14.21
CA THR A 94 16.68 -5.96 12.89
C THR A 94 15.68 -6.34 11.79
N ILE A 95 15.38 -5.39 10.92
CA ILE A 95 14.28 -5.49 9.93
C ILE A 95 14.70 -6.25 8.65
N GLY A 96 15.96 -6.09 8.22
CA GLY A 96 16.47 -6.72 6.98
C GLY A 96 15.61 -6.34 5.76
N GLU A 97 15.21 -7.31 4.95
CA GLU A 97 14.32 -7.09 3.79
C GLU A 97 12.83 -7.00 4.17
N GLY A 98 12.48 -7.06 5.45
CA GLY A 98 11.10 -7.14 5.93
C GLY A 98 10.21 -5.93 5.60
N TRP A 99 10.81 -4.78 5.28
CA TRP A 99 10.09 -3.58 4.84
C TRP A 99 9.97 -3.46 3.32
N GLY A 100 10.55 -4.37 2.55
CA GLY A 100 10.54 -4.32 1.10
C GLY A 100 9.14 -4.10 0.54
N GLN A 101 9.03 -3.18 -0.42
CA GLN A 101 7.75 -2.74 -0.99
C GLN A 101 6.79 -2.15 0.05
N CYS A 102 7.31 -1.34 0.99
CA CYS A 102 6.45 -0.62 1.91
C CYS A 102 5.54 0.34 1.15
N GLU A 103 4.26 0.33 1.49
CA GLU A 103 3.25 1.18 0.92
C GLU A 103 2.33 1.75 2.00
N VAL A 104 2.13 3.05 1.94
CA VAL A 104 1.16 3.77 2.76
C VAL A 104 0.11 4.34 1.81
N SER A 105 -1.15 4.13 2.13
CA SER A 105 -2.27 4.65 1.33
C SER A 105 -3.36 5.22 2.23
N LEU A 106 -4.23 6.03 1.65
CA LEU A 106 -5.45 6.48 2.33
C LEU A 106 -6.65 5.71 1.81
N GLY A 107 -7.53 5.28 2.72
CA GLY A 107 -8.82 4.69 2.43
C GLY A 107 -9.95 5.49 3.06
N ASP A 108 -11.17 5.36 2.54
CA ASP A 108 -12.37 5.99 3.13
C ASP A 108 -13.42 4.98 3.64
N GLY A 109 -13.04 3.70 3.75
CA GLY A 109 -13.92 2.59 4.12
C GLY A 109 -14.97 2.21 3.05
N THR A 110 -15.11 2.95 1.95
CA THR A 110 -16.02 2.63 0.83
C THR A 110 -15.36 1.81 -0.27
N GLY A 111 -14.07 1.49 -0.10
CA GLY A 111 -13.24 0.80 -1.08
C GLY A 111 -12.47 1.75 -2.02
N ARG A 112 -12.63 3.07 -1.86
CA ARG A 112 -11.76 4.04 -2.55
C ARG A 112 -10.42 4.11 -1.82
N ARG A 113 -9.34 4.16 -2.60
CA ARG A 113 -7.97 4.24 -2.13
C ARG A 113 -7.24 5.36 -2.87
N TRP A 114 -6.46 6.13 -2.13
CA TRP A 114 -5.56 7.14 -2.66
C TRP A 114 -4.12 6.73 -2.38
N LEU A 115 -3.29 6.79 -3.42
CA LEU A 115 -1.87 6.54 -3.35
C LEU A 115 -1.11 7.83 -3.06
N PRO A 116 0.08 7.74 -2.45
CA PRO A 116 0.87 8.93 -2.17
C PRO A 116 1.36 9.55 -3.49
N LEU A 117 1.68 10.85 -3.42
CA LEU A 117 2.41 11.52 -4.48
C LEU A 117 3.74 10.81 -4.72
N ASP A 118 4.21 10.81 -5.97
CA ASP A 118 5.54 10.30 -6.26
C ASP A 118 6.62 11.14 -5.57
N VAL A 119 7.82 10.58 -5.48
CA VAL A 119 8.95 11.17 -4.73
C VAL A 119 9.26 12.59 -5.21
N VAL A 120 9.22 12.85 -6.52
CA VAL A 120 9.56 14.16 -7.08
C VAL A 120 8.52 15.20 -6.66
N LEU A 121 7.24 14.90 -6.89
CA LEU A 121 6.15 15.80 -6.49
C LEU A 121 6.08 16.00 -4.97
N SER A 122 6.38 14.95 -4.18
CA SER A 122 6.41 15.04 -2.72
C SER A 122 7.53 15.97 -2.25
N ASP A 123 8.74 15.84 -2.80
CA ASP A 123 9.90 16.66 -2.44
C ASP A 123 9.73 18.13 -2.81
N ASP A 124 9.26 18.38 -4.04
CA ASP A 124 8.97 19.74 -4.52
C ASP A 124 7.93 20.41 -3.63
N LEU A 125 6.86 19.70 -3.28
CA LEU A 125 5.82 20.21 -2.37
C LEU A 125 6.32 20.41 -0.94
N SER A 126 7.23 19.56 -0.44
CA SER A 126 7.89 19.80 0.85
C SER A 126 8.65 21.11 0.84
N ARG A 127 9.43 21.39 -0.20
CA ARG A 127 10.22 22.62 -0.34
C ARG A 127 9.34 23.85 -0.52
N ASP A 128 8.22 23.73 -1.23
CA ASP A 128 7.27 24.83 -1.38
C ASP A 128 6.57 25.18 -0.07
N LEU A 129 6.23 24.16 0.74
CA LEU A 129 5.55 24.33 2.03
C LEU A 129 6.49 24.78 3.15
N ASP A 130 7.72 24.29 3.17
CA ASP A 130 8.77 24.65 4.12
C ASP A 130 10.15 24.64 3.45
N PRO A 131 10.59 25.78 2.87
CA PRO A 131 11.84 25.85 2.10
C PRO A 131 13.11 25.59 2.91
N VAL A 132 13.03 25.61 4.24
CA VAL A 132 14.18 25.48 5.14
C VAL A 132 14.32 24.05 5.65
N ALA A 133 13.22 23.31 5.74
CA ALA A 133 13.24 21.91 6.18
C ALA A 133 13.68 20.96 5.06
N GLU A 134 14.47 19.96 5.43
CA GLU A 134 14.80 18.85 4.52
C GLU A 134 13.54 18.00 4.29
N PRO A 135 13.22 17.64 3.02
CA PRO A 135 12.13 16.71 2.73
C PRO A 135 12.32 15.37 3.46
N LEU A 136 11.22 14.83 3.97
CA LEU A 136 11.22 13.52 4.61
C LEU A 136 10.85 12.46 3.58
N ASP A 137 11.62 11.38 3.56
CA ASP A 137 11.35 10.25 2.67
C ASP A 137 9.99 9.58 2.97
N GLY A 138 9.31 9.17 1.90
CA GLY A 138 8.16 8.26 1.97
C GLY A 138 8.55 6.83 2.31
N CYS A 139 7.56 5.97 2.57
CA CYS A 139 7.79 4.60 3.03
C CYS A 139 8.52 3.75 2.00
N GLY A 140 8.21 3.93 0.71
CA GLY A 140 8.89 3.24 -0.37
C GLY A 140 10.41 3.49 -0.36
N ILE A 141 10.83 4.76 -0.20
CA ILE A 141 12.25 5.12 -0.11
C ILE A 141 12.86 4.68 1.22
N LYS A 142 12.19 4.89 2.36
CA LYS A 142 12.67 4.40 3.66
C LYS A 142 12.83 2.89 3.71
N SER A 143 12.03 2.13 2.96
CA SER A 143 12.16 0.67 2.91
C SER A 143 13.46 0.16 2.30
N LEU A 144 14.18 0.99 1.52
CA LEU A 144 15.47 0.63 0.94
C LEU A 144 16.58 0.57 2.00
N ASN A 145 16.46 1.38 3.05
CA ASN A 145 17.39 1.45 4.18
C ASN A 145 16.58 1.50 5.48
N PRO A 146 16.00 0.37 5.91
CA PRO A 146 15.18 0.34 7.12
C PRO A 146 16.03 0.66 8.37
N PRO A 147 15.40 1.20 9.43
CA PRO A 147 16.10 1.57 10.66
C PRO A 147 16.76 0.36 11.33
N ALA A 148 17.88 0.59 12.01
CA ALA A 148 18.50 -0.44 12.84
C ALA A 148 17.63 -0.74 14.07
N ALA A 149 17.91 -1.85 14.76
CA ALA A 149 17.15 -2.23 15.96
C ALA A 149 17.18 -1.12 17.02
N ASN A 150 16.01 -0.79 17.57
CA ASN A 150 15.73 0.30 18.51
C ASN A 150 15.88 1.72 17.94
N GLU A 151 16.12 1.89 16.64
CA GLU A 151 16.08 3.18 15.98
C GLU A 151 14.66 3.51 15.50
N THR A 152 14.36 4.80 15.42
CA THR A 152 13.08 5.30 14.93
C THR A 152 13.27 5.94 13.55
N ALA A 153 12.56 5.41 12.56
CA ALA A 153 12.40 6.07 11.26
C ALA A 153 11.20 7.01 11.30
N THR A 154 11.33 8.19 10.69
CA THR A 154 10.21 9.08 10.38
C THR A 154 9.94 9.01 8.88
N ILE A 155 8.67 8.85 8.53
CA ILE A 155 8.18 8.71 7.16
C ILE A 155 7.12 9.79 6.94
N GLU A 156 7.16 10.45 5.79
CA GLU A 156 6.13 11.42 5.40
C GLU A 156 5.51 11.02 4.07
N GLU A 157 4.19 11.00 4.02
CA GLU A 157 3.42 10.68 2.83
C GLU A 157 2.43 11.80 2.56
N LYS A 158 2.33 12.20 1.30
CA LYS A 158 1.48 13.31 0.86
C LYS A 158 0.44 12.79 -0.12
N PHE A 159 -0.81 13.20 0.05
CA PHE A 159 -1.94 12.72 -0.72
C PHE A 159 -2.80 13.88 -1.20
N VAL A 160 -3.32 13.78 -2.42
CA VAL A 160 -4.32 14.72 -2.95
C VAL A 160 -5.66 14.00 -3.01
N VAL A 161 -6.62 14.48 -2.22
CA VAL A 161 -7.94 13.84 -2.00
C VAL A 161 -9.07 14.86 -2.18
N PRO A 162 -10.28 14.44 -2.57
CA PRO A 162 -11.43 15.34 -2.57
C PRO A 162 -11.83 15.70 -1.13
N ALA A 163 -12.26 16.93 -0.89
CA ALA A 163 -12.68 17.43 0.42
C ALA A 163 -13.78 16.57 1.05
N SER A 164 -14.68 16.03 0.22
CA SER A 164 -15.75 15.13 0.67
C SER A 164 -15.26 13.82 1.29
N ALA A 165 -14.04 13.38 0.98
CA ALA A 165 -13.49 12.13 1.52
C ALA A 165 -12.81 12.32 2.88
N VAL A 166 -12.28 13.52 3.16
CA VAL A 166 -11.45 13.83 4.35
C VAL A 166 -12.01 13.30 5.68
N PRO A 167 -13.31 13.46 6.00
CA PRO A 167 -13.83 13.03 7.31
C PRO A 167 -13.78 11.52 7.56
N ALA A 168 -13.71 10.73 6.48
CA ALA A 168 -13.72 9.27 6.55
C ALA A 168 -12.33 8.65 6.36
N LEU A 169 -11.27 9.46 6.22
CA LEU A 169 -9.97 8.94 5.83
C LEU A 169 -9.26 8.18 6.98
N SER A 170 -8.70 7.04 6.60
CA SER A 170 -7.80 6.23 7.41
C SER A 170 -6.52 5.95 6.64
N VAL A 171 -5.42 5.72 7.36
CA VAL A 171 -4.15 5.28 6.79
C VAL A 171 -4.13 3.76 6.74
N THR A 172 -3.78 3.18 5.60
CA THR A 172 -3.41 1.77 5.50
C THR A 172 -1.92 1.66 5.25
N LEU A 173 -1.22 0.89 6.08
CA LEU A 173 0.19 0.54 5.92
C LEU A 173 0.31 -0.93 5.55
N SER A 174 1.11 -1.23 4.53
CA SER A 174 1.48 -2.59 4.16
C SER A 174 2.96 -2.72 3.80
N VAL A 175 3.49 -3.94 3.94
CA VAL A 175 4.81 -4.31 3.42
C VAL A 175 4.70 -5.58 2.61
N GLY A 176 5.53 -5.73 1.57
CA GLY A 176 5.48 -6.88 0.67
C GLY A 176 5.61 -8.23 1.36
N ALA A 177 6.44 -8.32 2.41
CA ALA A 177 6.67 -9.55 3.16
C ALA A 177 5.44 -10.03 3.98
N LEU A 178 4.50 -9.13 4.30
CA LEU A 178 3.32 -9.43 5.11
C LEU A 178 2.01 -9.38 4.34
N ARG A 179 2.01 -8.92 3.07
CA ARG A 179 0.81 -8.95 2.24
C ARG A 179 0.28 -10.39 2.12
N PRO A 180 -1.05 -10.60 2.19
CA PRO A 180 -2.12 -9.58 2.08
C PRO A 180 -2.48 -8.84 3.38
N ALA A 181 -1.80 -9.11 4.50
CA ALA A 181 -2.08 -8.45 5.77
C ALA A 181 -1.56 -7.00 5.78
N ALA A 182 -2.42 -6.08 6.18
CA ALA A 182 -2.13 -4.66 6.34
C ALA A 182 -2.76 -4.14 7.63
N ILE A 183 -2.25 -3.03 8.12
CA ILE A 183 -2.78 -2.37 9.31
C ILE A 183 -3.40 -1.02 8.96
N GLU A 184 -4.51 -0.71 9.61
CA GLU A 184 -5.23 0.54 9.41
C GLU A 184 -5.20 1.41 10.66
N PHE A 185 -5.00 2.72 10.47
CA PHE A 185 -4.99 3.73 11.51
C PHE A 185 -6.04 4.82 11.20
N PRO A 186 -6.86 5.23 12.17
CA PRO A 186 -7.67 6.43 11.99
C PRO A 186 -6.78 7.67 11.95
N LEU A 187 -6.96 8.54 10.94
CA LEU A 187 -6.17 9.77 10.82
C LEU A 187 -6.52 10.83 11.87
N GLY A 188 -7.74 10.78 12.41
CA GLY A 188 -8.22 11.76 13.39
C GLY A 188 -8.36 13.18 12.82
N LEU A 189 -8.66 13.33 11.53
CA LEU A 189 -8.79 14.63 10.83
C LEU A 189 -10.15 15.34 11.04
N ASP A 190 -10.98 14.90 12.00
CA ASP A 190 -12.31 15.42 12.36
C ASP A 190 -12.28 16.00 13.80
N ARG A 191 -12.83 17.15 14.22
CA ARG A 191 -13.65 18.26 13.68
C ARG A 191 -13.19 19.56 14.37
N SER A 192 -13.15 20.69 13.67
CA SER A 192 -13.28 22.03 14.29
C SER A 192 -14.34 22.86 13.57
#